data_AF-A0AA43IC26-F1
#
_entry.id   AF-A0AA43IC26-F1
#
_cell.length_a   1.000
_cell.length_b   1.000
_cell.length_c   1.000
_cell.angle_alpha   90.00
_cell.angle_beta   90.00
_cell.angle_gamma   90.00
#
_symmetry.space_group_name_H-M   'P 1'
#
loop_
_entity.id
_entity.type
_entity.pdbx_description
1 polymer ?
#
loop_
_entity_poly.entity_id
_entity_poly.type
_entity_poly.pdbx_seq_one_letter_code
_entity_poly.pdbx_strand_id
1 'polypeptide(L)'
;MKRNIKVNYQYNFLQYFVVTGLWMLYLTKKGFSPFEVGLMEAIFHGTSMLFEVPSGSIGDRFGYRKTLIASRIMNIFSCLLCVLATNFW
;
A
#
# COMPACT_ATOMS: atom_id res chain seq x y z
N MET A 1 0.16 -25.40 10.89
CA MET A 1 -1.00 -24.52 10.59
C MET A 1 -1.27 -23.48 11.69
N LYS A 2 -1.49 -23.87 12.97
CA LYS A 2 -1.78 -22.93 14.08
C LYS A 2 -0.76 -21.79 14.27
N ARG A 3 0.55 -22.06 14.09
CA ARG A 3 1.61 -21.04 14.14
C ARG A 3 1.46 -19.96 13.06
N ASN A 4 1.16 -20.35 11.82
CA ASN A 4 1.02 -19.41 10.71
C ASN A 4 -0.19 -18.50 10.90
N ILE A 5 -1.26 -19.01 11.50
CA ILE A 5 -2.44 -18.22 11.87
C ILE A 5 -2.06 -17.14 12.89
N LYS A 6 -1.35 -17.50 13.96
CA LYS A 6 -0.90 -16.53 14.98
C LYS A 6 0.02 -15.46 14.38
N VAL A 7 0.98 -15.86 13.54
CA VAL A 7 1.88 -14.93 12.85
C VAL A 7 1.12 -14.02 11.89
N ASN A 8 0.11 -14.55 11.18
CA ASN A 8 -0.73 -13.76 10.29
C ASN A 8 -1.55 -12.71 11.07
N TYR A 9 -2.10 -13.04 12.24
CA TYR A 9 -2.80 -12.04 13.05
C TYR A 9 -1.89 -10.91 13.51
N GLN A 10 -0.68 -11.23 13.99
CA GLN A 10 0.31 -10.21 14.37
C GLN A 10 0.69 -9.33 13.17
N TYR A 11 0.87 -9.95 12.00
CA TYR A 11 1.16 -9.25 10.77
C TYR A 11 0.03 -8.30 10.34
N ASN A 12 -1.22 -8.76 10.35
CA ASN A 12 -2.38 -7.92 10.02
C ASN A 12 -2.54 -6.78 11.02
N PHE A 13 -2.32 -7.03 12.31
CA PHE A 13 -2.33 -5.98 13.33
C PHE A 13 -1.30 -4.88 13.03
N LEU A 14 -0.05 -5.25 12.73
CA LEU A 14 1.01 -4.29 12.39
C LEU A 14 0.71 -3.54 11.08
N GLN A 15 0.01 -4.18 10.14
CA GLN A 15 -0.38 -3.56 8.87
C GLN A 15 -1.33 -2.36 9.05
N TYR A 16 -2.16 -2.34 10.08
CA TYR A 16 -3.09 -1.22 10.32
C TYR A 16 -2.38 0.09 10.72
N PHE A 17 -1.11 0.03 11.15
CA PHE A 17 -0.32 1.22 11.49
C PHE A 17 0.38 1.86 10.28
N VAL A 18 0.19 1.29 9.08
CA VAL A 18 0.77 1.81 7.86
C VAL A 18 0.04 3.08 7.41
N VAL A 19 0.80 3.97 6.75
CA VAL A 19 0.42 5.31 6.27
C VAL A 19 -0.88 5.34 5.43
N THR A 20 -1.35 4.21 4.90
CA THR A 20 -2.54 4.10 4.03
C THR A 20 -3.84 4.69 4.59
N GLY A 21 -4.00 4.81 5.92
CA GLY A 21 -5.18 5.46 6.51
C GLY A 21 -5.08 6.98 6.65
N LEU A 22 -3.86 7.53 6.73
CA LEU A 22 -3.62 8.93 7.09
C LEU A 22 -2.88 9.72 5.99
N TRP A 23 -2.47 9.07 4.91
CA TRP A 23 -1.64 9.67 3.87
C TRP A 23 -2.32 10.86 3.17
N MET A 24 -3.63 10.81 2.94
CA MET A 24 -4.37 11.94 2.37
C MET A 24 -4.34 13.16 3.28
N LEU A 25 -4.59 12.96 4.59
CA LEU A 25 -4.48 14.02 5.60
C LEU A 25 -3.06 14.60 5.64
N TYR A 26 -2.06 13.74 5.53
CA TYR A 26 -0.65 14.13 5.49
C TYR A 26 -0.32 14.99 4.26
N LEU A 27 -0.77 14.59 3.07
CA LEU A 27 -0.58 15.36 1.84
C LEU A 27 -1.32 16.70 1.89
N THR A 28 -2.56 16.73 2.38
CA THR A 28 -3.28 18.00 2.59
C THR A 28 -2.52 18.92 3.55
N LYS A 29 -1.95 18.38 4.65
CA LYS A 29 -1.09 19.17 5.56
C LYS A 29 0.21 19.65 4.92
N LYS A 30 0.73 18.92 3.92
CA LYS A 30 1.89 19.34 3.13
C LYS A 30 1.57 20.46 2.12
N GLY A 31 0.30 20.83 1.96
CA GLY A 31 -0.12 21.92 1.07
C GLY A 31 -0.59 21.46 -0.30
N PHE A 32 -0.77 20.16 -0.52
CA PHE A 32 -1.42 19.66 -1.73
C PHE A 32 -2.89 20.06 -1.77
N SER A 33 -3.37 20.42 -2.95
CA SER A 33 -4.77 20.80 -3.16
C SER A 33 -5.72 19.59 -3.00
N PRO A 34 -6.99 19.80 -2.60
CA PRO A 34 -7.96 18.71 -2.54
C PRO A 34 -8.14 17.96 -3.86
N PHE A 35 -7.97 18.67 -4.99
CA PHE A 35 -8.05 18.06 -6.32
C PHE A 35 -6.87 17.10 -6.58
N GLU A 36 -5.64 17.52 -6.28
CA GLU A 36 -4.44 16.67 -6.42
C GLU A 36 -4.54 15.42 -5.53
N VAL A 37 -4.96 15.58 -4.28
CA VAL A 37 -5.14 14.45 -3.35
C VAL A 37 -6.22 13.49 -3.87
N GLY A 38 -7.37 14.01 -4.32
CA GLY A 38 -8.44 13.20 -4.89
C GLY A 38 -8.03 12.47 -6.18
N LEU A 39 -7.21 13.10 -7.01
CA LEU A 39 -6.67 12.48 -8.22
C LEU A 39 -5.70 11.34 -7.88
N MET A 40 -4.81 11.53 -6.89
CA MET A 40 -3.95 10.46 -6.38
C MET A 40 -4.75 9.29 -5.81
N GLU A 41 -5.81 9.58 -5.05
CA GLU A 41 -6.72 8.56 -4.50
C GLU A 41 -7.41 7.76 -5.62
N ALA A 42 -7.93 8.44 -6.64
CA ALA A 42 -8.56 7.80 -7.79
C ALA A 42 -7.57 6.89 -8.55
N ILE A 43 -6.34 7.35 -8.79
CA ILE A 43 -5.28 6.55 -9.43
C ILE A 43 -4.90 5.34 -8.57
N PHE A 44 -4.77 5.54 -7.25
CA PHE A 44 -4.44 4.46 -6.31
C PHE A 44 -5.50 3.36 -6.34
N HIS A 45 -6.78 3.72 -6.21
CA HIS A 45 -7.87 2.74 -6.23
C HIS A 45 -8.09 2.13 -7.61
N GLY A 46 -8.00 2.93 -8.68
CA GLY A 46 -8.08 2.44 -10.06
C GLY A 46 -6.98 1.43 -10.38
N THR A 47 -5.75 1.73 -10.00
CA THR A 47 -4.62 0.78 -10.13
C THR A 47 -4.83 -0.45 -9.27
N SER A 48 -5.27 -0.30 -8.02
CA SER A 48 -5.52 -1.43 -7.13
C SER A 48 -6.56 -2.39 -7.70
N MET A 49 -7.66 -1.85 -8.24
CA MET A 49 -8.71 -2.63 -8.91
C MET A 49 -8.17 -3.36 -10.16
N LEU A 50 -7.43 -2.66 -11.02
CA LEU A 50 -6.87 -3.25 -12.24
C LEU A 50 -5.88 -4.37 -11.94
N PHE A 51 -5.10 -4.24 -10.88
CA PHE A 51 -4.04 -5.18 -10.52
C PHE A 51 -4.46 -6.26 -9.51
N GLU A 52 -5.73 -6.28 -9.06
CA GLU A 52 -6.23 -7.29 -8.13
C GLU A 52 -6.09 -8.71 -8.71
N VAL A 53 -6.60 -8.94 -9.92
CA VAL A 53 -6.51 -10.24 -10.60
C VAL A 53 -5.06 -10.60 -10.99
N PRO A 54 -4.27 -9.71 -11.63
CA PRO A 54 -2.85 -9.98 -11.91
C PRO A 54 -2.03 -10.32 -10.66
N SER A 55 -2.20 -9.56 -9.57
CA SER A 55 -1.45 -9.79 -8.32
C SER A 55 -1.81 -11.12 -7.66
N GLY A 56 -3.08 -11.54 -7.74
CA GLY A 56 -3.52 -12.88 -7.35
C GLY A 56 -2.77 -13.98 -8.12
N SER A 57 -2.73 -13.87 -9.45
CA SER A 57 -2.02 -14.84 -10.30
C SER A 57 -0.52 -14.92 -10.00
N ILE A 58 0.11 -13.79 -9.65
CA ILE A 58 1.51 -13.73 -9.22
C ILE A 58 1.69 -14.43 -7.86
N GLY A 59 0.75 -14.27 -6.93
CA GLY A 59 0.69 -14.98 -5.67
C GLY A 59 0.67 -16.50 -5.83
N ASP A 60 -0.15 -16.97 -6.76
CA ASP A 60 -0.31 -18.40 -7.06
C ASP A 60 0.94 -18.99 -7.73
N ARG A 61 1.55 -18.24 -8.67
CA ARG A 61 2.72 -18.71 -9.43
C ARG A 61 4.03 -18.70 -8.63
N PHE A 62 4.29 -17.63 -7.87
CA PHE A 62 5.57 -17.45 -7.16
C PHE A 62 5.52 -17.86 -5.68
N GLY A 63 4.32 -18.19 -5.19
CA GLY A 63 4.07 -18.64 -3.84
C GLY A 63 3.83 -17.49 -2.86
N TYR A 64 2.86 -17.69 -1.97
CA TYR A 64 2.34 -16.69 -1.03
C TYR A 64 3.43 -15.91 -0.27
N ARG A 65 4.39 -16.60 0.37
CA ARG A 65 5.39 -15.93 1.23
C ARG A 65 6.30 -14.98 0.45
N LYS A 66 6.72 -15.34 -0.78
CA LYS A 66 7.61 -14.50 -1.59
C LYS A 66 6.87 -13.28 -2.09
N THR A 67 5.65 -13.46 -2.59
CA THR A 67 4.79 -12.38 -3.05
C THR A 67 4.43 -11.42 -1.92
N LEU A 68 4.18 -11.94 -0.71
CA LEU A 68 3.92 -11.13 0.50
C LEU A 68 5.12 -10.25 0.88
N ILE A 69 6.34 -10.79 0.83
CA ILE A 69 7.55 -10.02 1.15
C ILE A 69 7.80 -8.95 0.08
N ALA A 70 7.66 -9.31 -1.20
CA ALA A 70 7.83 -8.39 -2.32
C ALA A 70 6.85 -7.21 -2.25
N SER A 71 5.57 -7.47 -1.99
CA SER A 71 4.56 -6.40 -1.85
C SER A 71 4.85 -5.48 -0.67
N ARG A 72 5.43 -6.01 0.43
CA ARG A 72 5.85 -5.20 1.57
C ARG A 72 7.03 -4.30 1.27
N ILE A 73 8.02 -4.79 0.54
CA ILE A 73 9.15 -3.97 0.06
C ILE A 73 8.62 -2.83 -0.82
N MET A 74 7.75 -3.12 -1.78
CA MET A 74 7.13 -2.11 -2.64
C MET A 74 6.31 -1.08 -1.86
N ASN A 75 5.57 -1.52 -0.84
CA ASN A 75 4.81 -0.62 0.02
C ASN A 75 5.71 0.33 0.83
N ILE A 76 6.87 -0.13 1.31
CA ILE A 76 7.85 0.73 1.99
C ILE A 76 8.37 1.79 1.02
N PHE A 77 8.72 1.43 -0.21
CA PHE A 77 9.12 2.39 -1.24
C PHE A 77 8.03 3.42 -1.53
N SER A 78 6.77 2.98 -1.67
CA SER A 78 5.62 3.88 -1.85
C SER A 78 5.46 4.86 -0.69
N CYS A 79 5.59 4.39 0.56
CA CYS A 79 5.54 5.25 1.74
C CYS A 79 6.68 6.27 1.76
N LEU A 80 7.90 5.85 1.43
CA LEU A 80 9.06 6.75 1.35
C LEU A 80 8.85 7.83 0.29
N LEU A 81 8.37 7.46 -0.90
CA LEU A 81 8.04 8.43 -1.95
C LEU A 81 6.98 9.43 -1.47
N CYS A 82 5.91 8.99 -0.82
CA CYS A 82 4.89 9.87 -0.26
C CYS A 82 5.45 10.84 0.80
N VAL A 83 6.32 10.35 1.69
CA VAL A 83 6.96 11.17 2.74
C VAL A 83 7.98 12.15 2.17
N LEU A 84 8.70 11.77 1.11
CA LEU A 84 9.71 12.63 0.48
C LEU A 84 9.14 13.57 -0.59
N ALA A 85 7.95 13.29 -1.11
CA ALA A 85 7.31 14.12 -2.13
C ALA A 85 7.15 15.57 -1.66
N THR A 86 7.70 16.50 -2.43
CA THR A 86 7.63 17.95 -2.19
C THR A 86 6.64 18.66 -3.10
N ASN A 87 6.21 17.99 -4.16
CA ASN A 87 5.36 18.50 -5.22
C ASN A 87 4.53 17.34 -5.81
N PHE A 88 3.58 17.68 -6.68
CA PHE A 88 2.64 16.72 -7.29
C PHE A 88 3.22 15.94 -8.46
N TRP A 89 4.16 16.55 -9.19
CA TRP A 89 4.83 15.97 -10.36
C TRP A 89 6.14 15.31 -9.98
#